data_AF-A0A965S2N9-F1
#
_entry.id   AF-A0A965S2N9-F1
#
_cell.length_a   1.000
_cell.length_b   1.000
_cell.length_c   1.000
_cell.angle_alpha   90.00
_cell.angle_beta   90.00
_cell.angle_gamma   90.00
#
_symmetry.space_group_name_H-M   'P 1'
#
loop_
_entity.id
_entity.type
_entity.pdbx_description
1 polymer ?
#
loop_
_entity_poly.entity_id
_entity_poly.type
_entity_poly.pdbx_seq_one_letter_code
_entity_poly.pdbx_strand_id
1 'polypeptide(L)'
;MPIPKRKEDENRQDFIGRCMSNDTMKKDYPDNKQRIAICLGQVKSKPKANLLEEIQDNFLASNCYWDDEWNEFVWEIEANEIYDEDGNKLVASEYQGRKVSLNKPFRTPDGPKKFSVYVKNENGNVVKVNFGDPERSIKRDNPERRKNFRARHECDNPGPKYKAKYWSCKFWSNKKVSDLT
;
A
#
# COMPACT_ATOMS: atom_id res chain seq x y z
N MET A 1 4.86 14.16 -27.77
CA MET A 1 6.31 13.81 -27.70
C MET A 1 6.48 12.43 -28.30
N PRO A 2 7.67 12.03 -28.79
CA PRO A 2 7.85 10.65 -29.23
C PRO A 2 7.67 9.68 -28.07
N ILE A 3 7.16 8.48 -28.38
CA ILE A 3 7.03 7.37 -27.43
C ILE A 3 8.38 7.13 -26.74
N PRO A 4 8.43 7.00 -25.39
CA PRO A 4 9.67 6.81 -24.67
C PRO A 4 10.34 5.49 -25.05
N LYS A 5 11.61 5.53 -25.47
CA LYS A 5 12.44 4.33 -25.69
C LYS A 5 13.29 4.02 -24.45
N ARG A 6 13.63 2.74 -24.26
CA ARG A 6 14.53 2.29 -23.19
C ARG A 6 15.97 2.73 -23.46
N LYS A 7 16.67 3.18 -22.42
CA LYS A 7 18.12 3.48 -22.49
C LYS A 7 18.94 2.21 -22.25
N GLU A 8 20.16 2.15 -22.77
CA GLU A 8 21.02 0.95 -22.72
C GLU A 8 21.35 0.51 -21.28
N ASP A 9 21.49 1.47 -20.37
CA ASP A 9 21.84 1.31 -18.96
C ASP A 9 20.63 1.32 -18.00
N GLU A 10 19.42 1.49 -18.53
CA GLU A 10 18.21 1.62 -17.72
C GLU A 10 17.65 0.24 -17.31
N ASN A 11 17.37 0.11 -16.01
CA ASN A 11 16.69 -1.07 -15.48
C ASN A 11 15.31 -1.20 -16.13
N ARG A 12 14.88 -2.45 -16.34
CA ARG A 12 13.54 -2.78 -16.82
C ARG A 12 12.44 -2.03 -16.07
N GLN A 13 12.48 -2.01 -14.73
CA GLN A 13 11.42 -1.39 -13.92
C GLN A 13 11.41 0.14 -14.10
N ASP A 14 12.58 0.78 -14.13
CA ASP A 14 12.71 2.22 -14.30
C ASP A 14 12.18 2.67 -15.66
N PHE A 15 12.49 1.91 -16.72
CA PHE A 15 11.94 2.16 -18.04
C PHE A 15 10.43 2.03 -18.08
N ILE A 16 9.88 0.94 -17.51
CA ILE A 16 8.44 0.70 -17.52
C ILE A 16 7.73 1.83 -16.75
N GLY A 17 8.22 2.22 -15.58
CA GLY A 17 7.65 3.32 -14.81
C GLY A 17 7.65 4.64 -15.59
N ARG A 18 8.76 4.97 -16.28
CA ARG A 18 8.85 6.16 -17.15
C ARG A 18 7.95 6.07 -18.39
N CYS A 19 7.78 4.88 -18.96
CA CYS A 19 6.92 4.65 -20.12
C CYS A 19 5.44 4.80 -19.74
N MET A 20 5.02 4.19 -18.64
CA MET A 20 3.64 4.20 -18.17
C MET A 20 3.17 5.57 -17.66
N SER A 21 4.11 6.33 -17.06
CA SER A 21 3.87 7.68 -16.54
C SER A 21 3.96 8.79 -17.59
N ASN A 22 4.40 8.50 -18.81
CA ASN A 22 4.61 9.51 -19.84
C ASN A 22 3.29 10.11 -20.35
N ASP A 23 3.18 11.44 -20.36
CA ASP A 23 1.96 12.15 -20.79
C ASP A 23 1.48 11.79 -22.21
N THR A 24 2.41 11.55 -23.14
CA THR A 24 2.03 11.12 -24.49
C THR A 24 1.50 9.69 -24.49
N MET A 25 2.09 8.80 -23.68
CA MET A 25 1.56 7.44 -23.50
C MET A 25 0.18 7.45 -22.84
N LYS A 26 -0.06 8.35 -21.87
CA LYS A 26 -1.38 8.51 -21.26
C LYS A 26 -2.44 9.00 -22.24
N LYS A 27 -2.04 9.94 -23.10
CA LYS A 27 -2.92 10.54 -24.10
C LYS A 27 -3.24 9.58 -25.25
N ASP A 28 -2.22 8.92 -25.80
CA ASP A 28 -2.36 8.08 -27.00
C ASP A 28 -2.87 6.67 -26.65
N TYR A 29 -2.59 6.21 -25.43
CA TYR A 29 -3.02 4.91 -24.90
C TYR A 29 -3.67 5.11 -23.52
N PRO A 30 -4.92 5.63 -23.48
CA PRO A 30 -5.63 5.86 -22.22
C PRO A 30 -5.99 4.55 -21.51
N ASP A 31 -6.15 3.45 -22.24
CA ASP A 31 -6.31 2.12 -21.66
C ASP A 31 -4.99 1.60 -21.08
N ASN A 32 -5.00 1.29 -19.79
CA ASN A 32 -3.80 0.87 -19.07
C ASN A 32 -3.27 -0.47 -19.55
N LYS A 33 -4.12 -1.43 -19.95
CA LYS A 33 -3.66 -2.73 -20.46
C LYS A 33 -2.93 -2.57 -21.79
N GLN A 34 -3.47 -1.74 -22.67
CA GLN A 34 -2.83 -1.39 -23.95
C GLN A 34 -1.49 -0.68 -23.73
N ARG A 35 -1.44 0.29 -22.80
CA ARG A 35 -0.19 0.99 -22.45
C ARG A 35 0.87 0.05 -21.90
N ILE A 36 0.48 -0.85 -20.99
CA ILE A 36 1.36 -1.89 -20.41
C ILE A 36 1.91 -2.79 -21.51
N ALA A 37 1.06 -3.29 -22.42
CA ALA A 37 1.50 -4.15 -23.50
C ALA A 37 2.55 -3.47 -24.40
N ILE A 38 2.37 -2.19 -24.70
CA ILE A 38 3.31 -1.41 -25.50
C ILE A 38 4.62 -1.18 -24.74
N CYS A 39 4.55 -0.76 -23.48
CA CYS A 39 5.72 -0.52 -22.66
C CYS A 39 6.52 -1.81 -22.43
N LEU A 40 5.87 -2.92 -22.07
CA LEU A 40 6.51 -4.24 -21.92
C LEU A 40 7.06 -4.77 -23.24
N GLY A 41 6.36 -4.55 -24.36
CA GLY A 41 6.81 -4.93 -25.69
C GLY A 41 8.17 -4.33 -26.06
N GLN A 42 8.46 -3.12 -25.61
CA GLN A 42 9.77 -2.46 -25.83
C GLN A 42 10.90 -3.04 -24.97
N VAL A 43 10.58 -3.84 -23.95
CA VAL A 43 11.57 -4.50 -23.08
C VAL A 43 11.87 -5.94 -23.50
N LYS A 44 11.08 -6.53 -24.42
CA LYS A 44 11.22 -7.93 -24.89
C LYS A 44 12.48 -8.20 -25.75
N SER A 45 13.57 -7.49 -25.49
CA SER A 45 14.73 -7.41 -26.37
C SER A 45 15.91 -8.31 -25.97
N LYS A 46 15.67 -9.51 -25.42
CA LYS A 46 16.75 -10.51 -25.31
C LYS A 46 16.36 -11.84 -25.96
N PRO A 47 17.19 -12.40 -26.86
CA PRO A 47 16.96 -13.70 -27.51
C PRO A 47 17.17 -14.91 -26.56
N LYS A 48 17.03 -14.69 -25.24
CA LYS A 48 17.17 -15.69 -24.17
C LYS A 48 16.25 -15.39 -22.98
N ALA A 49 15.07 -14.79 -23.21
CA ALA A 49 14.03 -14.82 -22.19
C ALA A 49 13.59 -16.28 -22.07
N ASN A 50 13.80 -16.88 -20.90
CA ASN A 50 13.40 -18.27 -20.67
C ASN A 50 11.86 -18.31 -20.58
N LEU A 51 11.22 -19.44 -20.90
CA LEU A 51 9.76 -19.59 -20.83
C LEU A 51 9.16 -19.11 -19.49
N LEU A 52 9.90 -19.26 -18.40
CA LEU A 52 9.52 -18.75 -17.08
C LEU A 52 9.43 -17.22 -17.01
N GLU A 53 10.33 -16.49 -17.67
CA GLU A 53 10.34 -15.03 -17.71
C GLU A 53 9.18 -14.50 -18.56
N GLU A 54 8.84 -15.20 -19.65
CA GLU A 54 7.65 -14.89 -20.45
C GLU A 54 6.34 -15.20 -19.73
N ILE A 55 6.26 -16.34 -19.04
CA ILE A 55 5.11 -16.70 -18.20
C ILE A 55 4.96 -15.68 -17.08
N GLN A 56 6.06 -15.31 -16.43
CA GLN A 56 6.06 -14.27 -15.41
C GLN A 56 5.56 -12.97 -16.01
N ASP A 57 6.09 -12.49 -17.13
CA ASP A 57 5.64 -11.24 -17.76
C ASP A 57 4.17 -11.27 -18.20
N ASN A 58 3.67 -12.40 -18.70
CA ASN A 58 2.26 -12.56 -19.04
C ASN A 58 1.37 -12.60 -17.80
N PHE A 59 1.80 -13.28 -16.74
CA PHE A 59 1.10 -13.31 -15.45
C PHE A 59 1.09 -11.92 -14.82
N LEU A 60 2.22 -11.21 -14.87
CA LEU A 60 2.36 -9.85 -14.41
C LEU A 60 1.38 -8.96 -15.19
N ALA A 61 1.44 -8.93 -16.52
CA ALA A 61 0.57 -8.10 -17.36
C ALA A 61 -0.94 -8.45 -17.29
N SER A 62 -1.28 -9.70 -16.96
CA SER A 62 -2.68 -10.12 -16.83
C SER A 62 -3.28 -9.73 -15.47
N ASN A 63 -2.46 -9.70 -14.43
CA ASN A 63 -2.90 -9.50 -13.04
C ASN A 63 -2.44 -8.17 -12.42
N CYS A 64 -1.63 -7.38 -13.13
CA CYS A 64 -1.26 -6.02 -12.73
C CYS A 64 -2.09 -4.99 -13.50
N TYR A 65 -2.65 -4.07 -12.75
CA TYR A 65 -3.17 -2.80 -13.25
C TYR A 65 -2.15 -1.71 -12.94
N TRP A 66 -2.08 -0.69 -13.78
CA TRP A 66 -1.28 0.49 -13.51
C TRP A 66 -2.15 1.54 -12.86
N ASP A 67 -1.81 1.95 -11.64
CA ASP A 67 -2.51 3.02 -10.96
C ASP A 67 -1.86 4.36 -11.31
N ASP A 68 -2.64 5.22 -11.99
CA ASP A 68 -2.18 6.53 -12.42
C ASP A 68 -2.08 7.56 -11.29
N GLU A 69 -2.80 7.38 -10.18
CA GLU A 69 -2.75 8.24 -8.99
C GLU A 69 -1.45 7.99 -8.21
N TRP A 70 -1.08 6.72 -8.07
CA TRP A 70 0.10 6.29 -7.31
C TRP A 70 1.33 6.05 -8.19
N ASN A 71 1.17 6.09 -9.51
CA ASN A 71 2.22 5.91 -10.50
C ASN A 71 3.01 4.60 -10.29
N GLU A 72 2.28 3.54 -9.94
CA GLU A 72 2.82 2.24 -9.59
C GLU A 72 1.95 1.10 -10.14
N PHE A 73 2.55 -0.09 -10.27
CA PHE A 73 1.79 -1.29 -10.59
C PHE A 73 1.06 -1.80 -9.35
N VAL A 74 -0.27 -1.82 -9.45
CA VAL A 74 -1.17 -2.40 -8.45
C VAL A 74 -1.57 -3.78 -8.93
N TRP A 75 -1.42 -4.78 -8.06
CA TRP A 75 -1.87 -6.13 -8.34
C TRP A 75 -3.36 -6.26 -8.01
N GLU A 76 -4.20 -6.59 -9.00
CA GLU A 76 -5.53 -7.14 -8.73
C GLU A 76 -5.37 -8.62 -8.42
N ILE A 77 -4.69 -8.94 -7.31
CA ILE A 77 -4.79 -10.28 -6.76
C ILE A 77 -6.19 -10.35 -6.15
N GLU A 78 -7.03 -11.27 -6.63
CA GLU A 78 -8.13 -11.81 -5.81
C GLU A 78 -7.53 -12.63 -4.66
N ALA A 79 -6.76 -11.97 -3.81
CA ALA A 79 -6.25 -12.54 -2.59
C ALA A 79 -7.40 -12.52 -1.60
N ASN A 80 -8.21 -13.58 -1.62
CA ASN A 80 -9.21 -13.84 -0.57
C ASN A 80 -8.54 -13.85 0.83
N GLU A 81 -7.22 -14.08 0.87
CA GLU A 81 -6.43 -14.16 2.10
C GLU A 81 -5.04 -13.56 1.88
N ILE A 82 -4.88 -12.25 2.12
CA ILE A 82 -3.56 -11.65 2.31
C ILE A 82 -3.15 -11.97 3.76
N TYR A 83 -1.90 -12.36 4.01
CA TYR A 83 -1.38 -12.61 5.37
C TYR A 83 -0.26 -11.62 5.69
N ASP A 84 -0.18 -11.14 6.94
CA ASP A 84 0.96 -10.33 7.40
C ASP A 84 2.20 -11.21 7.67
N GLU A 85 3.34 -10.56 7.94
CA GLU A 85 4.63 -11.22 8.25
C GLU A 85 4.55 -12.16 9.46
N ASP A 86 3.55 -11.93 10.33
CA ASP A 86 3.26 -12.71 11.53
C ASP A 86 2.20 -13.81 11.26
N GLY A 87 1.78 -14.01 10.00
CA GLY A 87 0.82 -15.04 9.57
C GLY A 87 -0.66 -14.72 9.79
N ASN A 88 -1.02 -13.46 10.05
CA ASN A 88 -2.41 -13.05 10.27
C ASN A 88 -3.10 -12.59 9.00
N LYS A 89 -4.32 -13.07 8.76
CA LYS A 89 -5.15 -12.71 7.59
C LYS A 89 -5.51 -11.20 7.58
N LEU A 90 -4.92 -10.44 6.67
CA LEU A 90 -5.33 -9.12 6.20
C LEU A 90 -6.57 -9.27 5.30
N VAL A 91 -7.73 -9.44 5.93
CA VAL A 91 -9.01 -9.56 5.22
C VAL A 91 -9.36 -8.23 4.56
N ALA A 92 -9.45 -8.19 3.23
CA ALA A 92 -10.15 -7.12 2.54
C ALA A 92 -11.64 -7.22 2.87
N SER A 93 -12.24 -6.12 3.33
CA SER A 93 -13.67 -6.08 3.66
C SER A 93 -14.32 -4.89 2.97
N GLU A 94 -15.62 -4.95 2.73
CA GLU A 94 -16.34 -3.81 2.18
C GLU A 94 -16.71 -2.81 3.28
N TYR A 95 -16.43 -1.53 3.03
CA TYR A 95 -16.85 -0.40 3.84
C TYR A 95 -17.45 0.66 2.91
N GLN A 96 -18.75 0.95 3.08
CA GLN A 96 -19.48 1.91 2.24
C GLN A 96 -19.33 1.66 0.73
N GLY A 97 -19.40 0.39 0.31
CA GLY A 97 -19.28 -0.01 -1.11
C GLY A 97 -17.86 0.03 -1.67
N ARG A 98 -16.85 0.24 -0.83
CA ARG A 98 -15.42 0.20 -1.22
C ARG A 98 -14.71 -0.95 -0.53
N LYS A 99 -13.88 -1.69 -1.26
CA LYS A 99 -12.96 -2.67 -0.67
C LYS A 99 -11.90 -1.92 0.15
N VAL A 100 -11.73 -2.30 1.42
CA VAL A 100 -10.75 -1.71 2.34
C VAL A 100 -9.92 -2.78 3.02
N SER A 101 -8.63 -2.48 3.23
CA SER A 101 -7.71 -3.35 3.97
C SER A 101 -7.93 -3.20 5.47
N LEU A 102 -8.27 -4.31 6.14
CA LEU A 102 -8.45 -4.32 7.59
C LEU A 102 -7.13 -4.38 8.35
N ASN A 103 -7.12 -3.82 9.56
CA ASN A 103 -6.00 -3.82 10.52
C ASN A 103 -4.69 -3.18 10.01
N LYS A 104 -4.73 -2.50 8.87
CA LYS A 104 -3.61 -1.74 8.32
C LYS A 104 -3.87 -0.23 8.45
N PRO A 105 -3.24 0.45 9.42
CA PRO A 105 -3.27 1.90 9.53
C PRO A 105 -2.74 2.59 8.29
N PHE A 106 -3.30 3.74 7.96
CA PHE A 106 -2.84 4.61 6.88
C PHE A 106 -2.91 6.07 7.33
N ARG A 107 -2.10 6.93 6.72
CA ARG A 107 -2.11 8.38 7.01
C ARG A 107 -3.31 9.06 6.39
N THR A 108 -3.85 10.05 7.08
CA THR A 108 -4.95 10.89 6.58
C THR A 108 -4.53 12.35 6.66
N PRO A 109 -3.92 12.92 5.60
CA PRO A 109 -3.44 14.30 5.57
C PRO A 109 -4.54 15.32 5.84
N ASP A 110 -5.70 15.15 5.20
CA ASP A 110 -6.87 16.04 5.30
C ASP A 110 -7.92 15.52 6.29
N GLY A 111 -7.56 14.53 7.10
CA GLY A 111 -8.47 13.89 8.05
C GLY A 111 -8.52 14.61 9.40
N PRO A 112 -9.57 14.37 10.21
CA PRO A 112 -9.69 14.92 11.57
C PRO A 112 -8.60 14.40 12.53
N LYS A 113 -7.86 13.36 12.12
CA LYS A 113 -6.75 12.73 12.85
C LYS A 113 -5.63 12.35 11.88
N LYS A 114 -4.45 12.07 12.43
CA LYS A 114 -3.25 11.76 11.64
C LYS A 114 -3.30 10.42 10.93
N PHE A 115 -3.91 9.42 11.56
CA PHE A 115 -4.02 8.07 11.03
C PHE A 115 -5.47 7.57 11.09
N SER A 116 -5.80 6.69 10.16
CA SER A 116 -7.05 5.94 10.13
C SER A 116 -6.75 4.45 9.97
N VAL A 117 -7.66 3.60 10.45
CA VAL A 117 -7.59 2.16 10.25
C VAL A 117 -9.00 1.57 10.19
N TYR A 118 -9.20 0.62 9.29
CA TYR A 118 -10.44 -0.14 9.23
C TYR A 118 -10.32 -1.40 10.09
N VAL A 119 -11.31 -1.65 10.94
CA VAL A 119 -11.31 -2.78 11.88
C VAL A 119 -12.72 -3.32 12.02
N LYS A 120 -12.85 -4.61 12.34
CA LYS A 120 -14.15 -5.18 12.72
C LYS A 120 -14.42 -4.92 14.20
N ASN A 121 -15.65 -4.51 14.51
CA ASN A 121 -16.13 -4.44 15.89
C ASN A 121 -16.57 -5.84 16.38
N GLU A 122 -17.00 -5.92 17.64
CA GLU A 122 -17.53 -7.17 18.23
C GLU A 122 -18.74 -7.74 17.49
N ASN A 123 -19.53 -6.86 16.84
CA ASN A 123 -20.70 -7.24 16.06
C ASN A 123 -20.35 -7.65 14.61
N GLY A 124 -19.06 -7.73 14.26
CA GLY A 124 -18.59 -8.10 12.92
C GLY A 124 -18.63 -6.98 11.87
N ASN A 125 -19.11 -5.79 12.22
CA ASN A 125 -19.18 -4.64 11.33
C ASN A 125 -17.81 -3.95 11.17
N VAL A 126 -17.49 -3.55 9.94
CA VAL A 126 -16.30 -2.74 9.67
C VAL A 126 -16.53 -1.30 10.11
N VAL A 127 -15.64 -0.79 10.94
CA VAL A 127 -15.63 0.59 11.41
C VAL A 127 -14.30 1.25 11.08
N LYS A 128 -14.35 2.54 10.74
CA LYS A 128 -13.17 3.38 10.54
C LYS A 128 -12.79 4.03 11.87
N VAL A 129 -11.62 3.68 12.40
CA VAL A 129 -11.08 4.27 13.63
C VAL A 129 -10.04 5.33 13.26
N ASN A 130 -10.27 6.56 13.72
CA ASN A 130 -9.35 7.68 13.52
C ASN A 130 -8.53 7.89 14.79
N PHE A 131 -7.21 8.04 14.69
CA PHE A 131 -6.33 8.19 15.85
C PHE A 131 -5.07 9.01 15.54
N GLY A 132 -4.41 9.45 16.61
CA GLY A 132 -3.23 10.31 16.52
C GLY A 132 -3.56 11.79 16.26
N ASP A 133 -2.66 12.65 16.74
CA ASP A 133 -2.77 14.09 16.63
C ASP A 133 -2.12 14.58 15.32
N PRO A 134 -2.83 15.32 14.44
CA PRO A 134 -2.28 15.87 13.20
C PRO A 134 -1.08 16.79 13.43
N GLU A 135 -1.15 17.65 14.44
CA GLU A 135 -0.17 18.73 14.69
C GLU A 135 1.07 18.21 15.43
N ARG A 136 0.92 17.16 16.25
CA ARG A 136 2.03 16.68 17.10
C ARG A 136 2.79 15.51 16.47
N SER A 137 4.12 15.62 16.44
CA SER A 137 4.98 14.48 16.11
C SER A 137 5.07 13.49 17.27
N ILE A 138 4.96 12.20 16.95
CA ILE A 138 5.13 11.11 17.92
C ILE A 138 6.63 10.97 18.16
N LYS A 139 7.15 11.52 19.26
CA LYS A 139 8.57 11.37 19.67
C LYS A 139 8.83 10.05 20.39
N ARG A 140 8.40 8.95 19.77
CA ARG A 140 8.45 7.57 20.28
C ARG A 140 9.86 6.99 20.38
N ASP A 141 10.80 7.53 19.61
CA ASP A 141 12.18 7.04 19.59
C ASP A 141 12.94 7.42 20.88
N ASN A 142 12.41 8.39 21.63
CA ASN A 142 12.87 8.66 23.00
C ASN A 142 12.20 7.66 23.97
N PRO A 143 12.97 6.75 24.61
CA PRO A 143 12.42 5.71 25.49
C PRO A 143 11.64 6.25 26.68
N GLU A 144 12.08 7.37 27.25
CA GLU A 144 11.45 8.02 28.40
C GLU A 144 10.08 8.60 28.03
N ARG A 145 9.99 9.31 26.90
CA ARG A 145 8.71 9.80 26.37
C ARG A 145 7.74 8.66 26.07
N ARG A 146 8.26 7.56 25.51
CA ARG A 146 7.47 6.36 25.24
C ARG A 146 6.92 5.74 26.53
N LYS A 147 7.76 5.56 27.54
CA LYS A 147 7.34 5.06 28.87
C LYS A 147 6.27 5.95 29.49
N ASN A 148 6.48 7.27 29.48
CA ASN A 148 5.55 8.24 30.06
C ASN A 148 4.20 8.30 29.31
N PHE A 149 4.21 8.18 27.99
CA PHE A 149 2.97 8.05 27.22
C PHE A 149 2.22 6.78 27.59
N ARG A 150 2.91 5.64 27.58
CA ARG A 150 2.30 4.34 27.87
C ARG A 150 1.70 4.27 29.28
N ALA A 151 2.37 4.87 30.27
CA ALA A 151 1.87 4.94 31.65
C ALA A 151 0.60 5.80 31.76
N ARG A 152 0.61 7.02 31.22
CA ARG A 152 -0.55 7.94 31.28
C ARG A 152 -1.75 7.45 30.48
N HIS A 153 -1.52 6.62 29.47
CA HIS A 153 -2.57 6.07 28.61
C HIS A 153 -2.88 4.60 28.90
N GLU A 154 -2.38 4.04 30.01
CA GLU A 154 -2.65 2.65 30.44
C GLU A 154 -2.51 1.64 29.29
N CYS A 155 -1.40 1.72 28.56
CA CYS A 155 -1.19 0.90 27.38
C CYS A 155 -0.93 -0.59 27.66
N ASP A 156 -0.95 -0.97 28.94
CA ASP A 156 -0.88 -2.37 29.38
C ASP A 156 -2.25 -3.06 29.22
N ASN A 157 -3.35 -2.30 29.31
CA ASN A 157 -4.68 -2.75 28.91
C ASN A 157 -5.34 -1.70 27.99
N PRO A 158 -4.95 -1.65 26.72
CA PRO A 158 -5.37 -0.59 25.81
C PRO A 158 -6.79 -0.80 25.24
N GLY A 159 -7.45 -1.91 25.59
CA GLY A 159 -8.79 -2.26 25.14
C GLY A 159 -8.85 -2.84 23.73
N PRO A 160 -10.05 -2.93 23.12
CA PRO A 160 -10.25 -3.63 21.87
C PRO A 160 -9.78 -2.84 20.64
N LYS A 161 -9.50 -3.56 19.53
CA LYS A 161 -8.97 -2.98 18.28
C LYS A 161 -9.88 -1.92 17.64
N TYR A 162 -11.17 -1.92 17.93
CA TYR A 162 -12.11 -0.91 17.42
C TYR A 162 -12.12 0.39 18.24
N LYS A 163 -11.18 0.57 19.16
CA LYS A 163 -10.97 1.82 19.92
C LYS A 163 -9.66 2.49 19.53
N ALA A 164 -9.65 3.82 19.52
CA ALA A 164 -8.46 4.62 19.19
C ALA A 164 -7.29 4.45 20.19
N LYS A 165 -7.58 4.11 21.47
CA LYS A 165 -6.59 3.84 22.52
C LYS A 165 -5.64 2.70 22.12
N TYR A 166 -6.21 1.60 21.61
CA TYR A 166 -5.45 0.45 21.11
C TYR A 166 -4.39 0.85 20.09
N TRP A 167 -4.80 1.54 19.04
CA TRP A 167 -3.90 1.96 17.96
C TRP A 167 -2.88 2.99 18.40
N SER A 168 -3.27 3.94 19.25
CA SER A 168 -2.34 4.91 19.83
C SER A 168 -1.25 4.21 20.64
N CYS A 169 -1.62 3.24 21.49
CA CYS A 169 -0.67 2.45 22.26
C CYS A 169 0.23 1.56 21.38
N LYS A 170 -0.30 1.03 20.27
CA LYS A 170 0.46 0.26 19.27
C LYS A 170 1.54 1.13 18.61
N PHE A 171 1.22 2.36 18.25
CA PHE A 171 2.16 3.31 17.63
C PHE A 171 3.24 3.81 18.59
N TRP A 172 2.94 3.80 19.90
CA TRP A 172 3.89 4.06 20.99
C TRP A 172 4.55 2.78 21.54
N SER A 173 4.61 1.70 20.75
CA SER A 173 5.39 0.50 21.04
C SER A 173 6.83 0.60 20.53
N ASN A 174 7.60 -0.48 20.67
CA ASN A 174 8.98 -0.55 20.18
C ASN A 174 9.08 -0.83 18.66
N LYS A 175 8.02 -1.33 17.99
CA LYS A 175 8.02 -1.63 16.54
C LYS A 175 8.12 -0.35 15.72
N LYS A 176 8.82 -0.31 14.57
CA LYS A 176 8.94 0.92 13.73
C LYS A 176 7.57 1.33 13.17
N VAL A 177 7.37 2.62 12.91
CA VAL A 177 6.11 3.10 12.30
C VAL A 177 5.95 2.53 10.89
N SER A 178 7.05 2.37 10.15
CA SER A 178 7.09 1.68 8.85
C SER A 178 6.53 0.26 8.91
N ASP A 179 6.69 -0.43 10.03
CA ASP A 179 6.24 -1.81 10.19
C ASP A 179 4.76 -1.87 10.63
N LEU A 180 4.18 -0.71 10.91
CA LEU A 180 2.79 -0.54 11.39
C LEU A 180 1.89 0.13 10.36
N THR A 181 2.44 0.63 9.26
CA THR A 181 1.76 1.40 8.20
C THR A 181 2.20 0.83 6.86
#